data_AF-A0A7J6TBN0-F1
#
_entry.id   AF-A0A7J6TBN0-F1
#
_cell.length_a   1.000
_cell.length_b   1.000
_cell.length_c   1.000
_cell.angle_alpha   90.00
_cell.angle_beta   90.00
_cell.angle_gamma   90.00
#
_symmetry.space_group_name_H-M   'P 1'
#
loop_
_entity.id
_entity.type
_entity.pdbx_description
1 polymer ?
#
loop_
_entity_poly.entity_id
_entity_poly.type
_entity_poly.pdbx_seq_one_letter_code
_entity_poly.pdbx_strand_id
1 'polypeptide(L)'
;RVTNCTVFRIESTRNLIFLKGAVPGSAGHPIKIFDGRGITWYRNTYIKAPTPTFIPKPGLEYPVTVQMPATSEDPFLYPERPRYDPRK
;
A
#
# COMPACT_ATOMS: atom_id res chain seq x y z
N ARG A 1 -10.63 -13.51 5.83
CA ARG A 1 -9.69 -12.40 6.16
C ARG A 1 -8.68 -12.32 5.03
N VAL A 2 -8.60 -11.19 4.33
CA VAL A 2 -7.55 -10.97 3.32
C VAL A 2 -6.42 -10.17 3.97
N THR A 3 -5.18 -10.49 3.61
CA THR A 3 -3.97 -9.83 4.11
C THR A 3 -3.16 -9.28 2.94
N ASN A 4 -2.24 -8.36 3.23
CA ASN A 4 -1.32 -7.78 2.25
C ASN A 4 -1.98 -6.99 1.09
N CYS A 5 -3.17 -6.43 1.30
CA CYS A 5 -3.74 -5.46 0.37
C CYS A 5 -2.92 -4.16 0.43
N THR A 6 -2.37 -3.74 -0.71
CA THR A 6 -1.58 -2.50 -0.80
C THR A 6 -2.51 -1.31 -1.04
N VAL A 7 -2.29 -0.20 -0.34
CA VAL A 7 -2.98 1.07 -0.63
C VAL A 7 -2.39 1.67 -1.90
N PHE A 8 -3.22 1.85 -2.93
CA PHE A 8 -2.83 2.39 -4.23
C PHE A 8 -3.04 3.89 -4.32
N ARG A 9 -4.17 4.39 -3.81
CA ARG A 9 -4.52 5.82 -3.85
C ARG A 9 -5.37 6.19 -2.64
N ILE A 10 -5.19 7.40 -2.14
CA ILE A 10 -6.03 8.01 -1.11
C ILE A 10 -6.57 9.31 -1.69
N GLU A 11 -7.87 9.56 -1.51
CA GLU A 11 -8.52 10.81 -1.86
C GLU A 11 -9.27 11.37 -0.66
N SER A 12 -8.76 12.47 -0.11
CA SER A 12 -9.23 13.03 1.16
C SER A 12 -10.55 13.80 1.03
N THR A 13 -10.83 14.44 -0.10
CA THR A 13 -12.09 15.19 -0.33
C THR A 13 -13.33 14.31 -0.27
N ARG A 14 -13.22 13.06 -0.76
CA ARG A 14 -14.32 12.08 -0.78
C ARG A 14 -14.20 11.00 0.29
N ASN A 15 -13.18 11.05 1.15
CA ASN A 15 -12.86 10.01 2.13
C ASN A 15 -12.73 8.62 1.52
N LEU A 16 -12.08 8.52 0.35
CA LEU A 16 -11.92 7.25 -0.38
C LEU A 16 -10.50 6.71 -0.26
N ILE A 17 -10.40 5.40 -0.09
CA ILE A 17 -9.14 4.64 -0.12
C ILE A 17 -9.27 3.57 -1.20
N PHE A 18 -8.28 3.51 -2.09
CA PHE A 18 -8.21 2.54 -3.17
C PHE A 18 -7.16 1.48 -2.81
N LEU A 19 -7.58 0.22 -2.80
CA LEU A 19 -6.71 -0.92 -2.50
C LEU A 19 -6.41 -1.69 -3.78
N LYS A 20 -5.16 -2.15 -3.92
CA LYS A 20 -4.76 -3.08 -4.98
C LYS A 20 -5.13 -4.50 -4.54
N GLY A 21 -6.11 -5.10 -5.22
CA GLY A 21 -6.58 -6.47 -4.97
C GLY A 21 -8.07 -6.54 -4.67
N ALA A 22 -8.59 -7.76 -4.50
CA ALA A 22 -9.98 -8.01 -4.16
C ALA A 22 -10.18 -8.06 -2.64
N VAL A 23 -11.25 -7.42 -2.16
CA VAL A 23 -11.67 -7.44 -0.75
C VAL A 23 -12.95 -8.26 -0.65
N PRO A 24 -13.13 -9.10 0.39
CA PRO A 24 -14.31 -9.94 0.52
C PRO A 24 -15.56 -9.09 0.83
N GLY A 25 -16.70 -9.53 0.33
CA GLY A 25 -17.99 -8.88 0.52
C GLY A 25 -18.53 -8.24 -0.76
N SER A 26 -19.82 -7.93 -0.73
CA SER A 26 -20.51 -7.21 -1.81
C SER A 26 -20.34 -5.69 -1.65
N ALA A 27 -20.62 -4.93 -2.71
CA ALA A 27 -20.67 -3.48 -2.63
C ALA A 27 -21.62 -3.01 -1.52
N GLY A 28 -21.18 -2.04 -0.72
CA GLY A 28 -21.93 -1.52 0.44
C GLY A 28 -21.74 -2.31 1.74
N HIS A 29 -21.03 -3.44 1.73
CA HIS A 29 -20.75 -4.19 2.95
C HIS A 29 -19.68 -3.49 3.80
N PRO A 30 -19.84 -3.38 5.13
CA PRO A 30 -18.83 -2.77 5.98
C PRO A 30 -17.57 -3.63 6.02
N ILE A 31 -16.41 -2.99 5.94
CA ILE A 31 -15.11 -3.64 6.03
C ILE A 31 -14.29 -3.05 7.16
N LYS A 32 -13.54 -3.91 7.86
CA LYS A 32 -12.60 -3.51 8.91
C LYS A 32 -11.18 -3.59 8.39
N ILE A 33 -10.47 -2.48 8.40
CA ILE A 33 -9.10 -2.35 7.92
C ILE A 33 -8.17 -2.22 9.13
N PHE A 34 -7.02 -2.89 9.06
CA PHE A 34 -5.94 -2.77 10.03
C PHE A 34 -4.62 -2.67 9.29
N ASP A 35 -3.62 -2.06 9.93
CA ASP A 35 -2.26 -2.02 9.39
C ASP A 35 -1.68 -3.42 9.20
N GLY A 36 -0.89 -3.57 8.13
CA GLY A 36 -0.21 -4.82 7.79
C GLY A 36 0.92 -5.16 8.78
N ARG A 37 0.57 -5.81 9.89
CA ARG A 37 1.52 -6.31 10.91
C ARG A 37 2.10 -7.68 10.51
N GLY A 38 3.34 -7.98 10.95
CA GLY A 38 3.98 -9.28 10.74
C GLY A 38 4.98 -9.30 9.57
N ILE A 39 4.84 -10.22 8.61
CA ILE A 39 5.79 -10.44 7.50
C ILE A 39 5.94 -9.19 6.60
N THR A 40 4.94 -8.31 6.52
CA THR A 40 5.06 -7.07 5.74
C THR A 40 5.61 -5.90 6.55
N TRP A 41 5.67 -6.00 7.87
CA TRP A 41 6.14 -4.90 8.73
C TRP A 41 7.58 -4.51 8.41
N TYR A 42 8.48 -5.50 8.30
CA TYR A 42 9.90 -5.22 7.99
C TYR A 42 10.09 -4.58 6.62
N ARG A 43 9.14 -4.79 5.68
CA ARG A 43 9.16 -4.18 4.35
C ARG A 43 8.67 -2.74 4.34
N ASN A 44 7.90 -2.34 5.35
CA ASN A 44 7.28 -1.02 5.46
C ASN A 44 7.96 -0.11 6.48
N THR A 45 9.18 -0.44 6.92
CA THR A 45 9.94 0.33 7.92
C THR A 45 10.26 1.76 7.48
N TYR A 46 10.28 2.01 6.16
CA TYR A 46 10.43 3.35 5.59
C TYR A 46 9.19 4.23 5.80
N ILE A 47 8.02 3.64 6.08
CA ILE A 47 6.76 4.35 6.31
C ILE A 47 6.61 4.61 7.81
N LYS A 48 6.89 5.85 8.23
CA LYS A 48 6.62 6.29 9.61
C LYS A 48 5.20 6.85 9.70
N ALA A 49 4.24 5.98 10.00
CA ALA A 49 2.86 6.40 10.25
C ALA A 49 2.78 7.23 11.54
N PRO A 50 1.99 8.31 11.58
CA PRO A 50 1.78 9.11 12.78
C PRO A 50 0.99 8.31 13.82
N THR A 51 1.53 8.22 15.05
CA THR A 51 0.90 7.55 16.19
C THR A 51 0.37 8.62 17.16
N PRO A 52 -0.88 8.54 17.68
CA PRO A 52 -1.87 7.46 17.49
C PRO A 52 -2.66 7.56 16.18
N THR A 53 -2.73 8.75 15.59
CA THR A 53 -3.38 9.02 14.31
C THR A 53 -2.76 10.28 13.69
N PHE A 54 -3.08 10.53 12.42
CA PHE A 54 -2.70 11.76 11.73
C PHE A 54 -3.47 12.96 12.29
N ILE A 55 -2.74 14.01 12.66
CA ILE A 55 -3.31 15.28 13.11
C ILE A 55 -2.86 16.37 12.12
N PRO A 56 -3.78 16.99 11.36
CA PRO A 56 -3.43 18.06 10.43
C PRO A 56 -2.95 19.30 11.20
N LYS A 57 -1.88 19.93 10.72
CA LYS A 57 -1.35 21.16 11.30
C LYS A 57 -2.03 22.38 10.67
N PRO A 58 -2.42 23.38 11.46
CA PRO A 58 -3.03 24.59 10.93
C PRO A 58 -2.05 25.34 10.01
N GLY A 59 -2.56 25.86 8.89
CA GLY A 59 -1.76 26.62 7.92
C GLY A 59 -0.89 25.79 6.97
N LEU A 60 -0.91 24.45 7.08
CA LEU A 60 -0.23 23.56 6.14
C LEU A 60 -1.22 22.99 5.13
N GLU A 61 -0.90 23.11 3.84
CA GLU A 61 -1.68 22.46 2.79
C GLU A 61 -1.26 20.99 2.65
N TYR A 62 -2.26 20.12 2.51
CA TYR A 62 -2.07 18.70 2.32
C TYR A 62 -2.57 18.27 0.94
N PRO A 63 -1.89 17.32 0.28
CA PRO A 63 -2.33 16.83 -1.02
C PRO A 63 -3.71 16.17 -0.88
N VAL A 64 -4.63 16.56 -1.77
CA VAL A 64 -5.98 15.97 -1.83
C VAL A 64 -5.93 14.53 -2.30
N THR A 65 -5.07 14.26 -3.29
CA THR A 65 -4.85 12.92 -3.82
C THR A 65 -3.41 12.50 -3.57
N VAL A 66 -3.24 11.37 -2.90
CA VAL A 66 -1.95 10.71 -2.72
C VAL A 66 -1.99 9.41 -3.49
N GLN A 67 -1.12 9.27 -4.48
CA GLN A 67 -1.03 8.06 -5.32
C GLN A 67 0.30 7.36 -5.07
N MET A 68 0.26 6.03 -5.02
CA MET A 68 1.46 5.21 -4.96
C MET A 68 2.32 5.46 -6.22
N PRO A 69 3.64 5.67 -6.09
CA PRO A 69 4.50 5.86 -7.24
C PRO A 69 4.47 4.61 -8.14
N ALA A 70 4.53 4.82 -9.45
CA ALA A 70 4.67 3.71 -10.40
C ALA A 70 5.98 2.98 -10.16
N THR A 71 5.97 1.66 -10.38
CA THR A 71 7.20 0.87 -10.35
C THR A 71 8.13 1.36 -11.46
N SER A 72 9.39 1.64 -11.12
CA SER A 72 10.39 2.12 -12.09
C SER A 72 10.82 1.04 -13.09
N GLU A 73 10.71 -0.23 -12.68
CA GLU A 73 11.04 -1.39 -13.51
C GLU A 73 9.87 -1.75 -14.42
N ASP A 74 10.18 -1.99 -15.69
CA ASP A 74 9.21 -2.49 -16.67
C ASP A 74 8.80 -3.93 -16.30
N PRO A 75 7.51 -4.19 -16.04
CA PRO A 75 7.04 -5.53 -15.68
C PRO A 75 7.19 -6.56 -16.79
N PHE A 76 7.37 -6.13 -18.04
CA PHE A 76 7.55 -7.01 -19.21
C PHE A 76 9.01 -7.21 -19.58
N LEU A 77 9.93 -6.47 -18.97
CA LEU A 77 11.34 -6.73 -19.07
C LEU A 77 11.65 -7.91 -18.15
N TYR A 78 11.91 -9.09 -18.71
CA TYR A 78 12.36 -10.26 -17.97
C TYR A 78 13.88 -10.21 -17.86
N PRO A 79 14.47 -9.63 -16.78
CA PRO A 79 15.91 -9.73 -16.61
C PRO A 79 16.26 -11.21 -16.54
N GLU A 80 17.29 -11.63 -17.29
CA GLU A 80 17.87 -12.96 -17.13
C GLU A 80 18.37 -13.09 -15.70
N ARG A 81 17.57 -13.69 -14.83
CA ARG A 81 18.00 -13.99 -13.46
C ARG A 81 18.92 -15.20 -13.59
N PRO A 82 20.23 -15.08 -13.28
CA PRO A 82 21.10 -16.24 -13.28
C PRO A 82 20.49 -17.26 -12.32
N ARG A 83 20.14 -18.44 -12.85
CA ARG A 83 19.75 -19.56 -11.99
C ARG A 83 21.02 -20.05 -11.33
N TYR A 84 21.11 -19.88 -10.02
CA TYR A 84 22.16 -20.52 -9.25
C TYR A 84 22.02 -22.04 -9.42
N ASP A 85 23.03 -22.65 -10.02
CA ASP A 85 23.14 -24.11 -10.08
C ASP A 85 23.98 -24.56 -8.87
N PRO A 86 23.37 -25.17 -7.85
CA PRO A 86 24.11 -25.63 -6.66
C PRO A 86 25.07 -26.80 -6.95
N ARG A 87 25.12 -27.30 -8.21
CA ARG A 87 25.94 -28.44 -8.64
C ARG A 87 27.12 -28.04 -9.54
N LYS A 88 27.32 -26.75 -9.80
CA LYS A 88 28.49 -26.22 -10.52
C LYS A 88 29.41 -25.45 -9.59
#